data_AF-A0A846PU58-F1
#
_entry.id   AF-A0A846PU58-F1
#
_cell.length_a   1.000
_cell.length_b   1.000
_cell.length_c   1.000
_cell.angle_alpha   90.00
_cell.angle_beta   90.00
_cell.angle_gamma   90.00
#
_symmetry.space_group_name_H-M   'P 1'
#
loop_
_entity.id
_entity.type
_entity.pdbx_description
1 polymer ?
#
loop_
_entity_poly.entity_id
_entity_poly.type
_entity_poly.pdbx_seq_one_letter_code
_entity_poly.pdbx_strand_id
1 'polypeptide(L)'
;MPYELKTKSNESIESPFSSALDDEWKIKLYDDFTKGEINSALRTYHEYSQNFDKLEFFERIFKPTLNQIEKDFLNDKISMASQHVAVNVATILTRKIVEKQPTNVKYSDNF
;
A
#
# COMPACT_ATOMS: atom_id res chain seq x y z
N MET A 1 23.32 -44.96 -2.93
CA MET A 1 22.91 -43.56 -3.21
C MET A 1 21.47 -43.41 -2.73
N PRO A 2 21.17 -42.66 -1.65
CA PRO A 2 19.80 -42.34 -1.30
C PRO A 2 19.24 -41.30 -2.28
N TYR A 3 17.99 -41.50 -2.70
CA TYR A 3 17.28 -40.56 -3.57
C TYR A 3 16.85 -39.33 -2.76
N GLU A 4 17.31 -38.14 -3.19
CA GLU A 4 16.86 -36.86 -2.63
C GLU A 4 15.38 -36.61 -2.99
N LEU A 5 14.58 -36.31 -1.96
CA LEU A 5 13.22 -35.85 -2.09
C LEU A 5 13.21 -34.49 -2.79
N LYS A 6 12.67 -34.42 -4.01
CA LYS A 6 12.30 -33.15 -4.63
C LYS A 6 11.19 -32.52 -3.80
N THR A 7 11.51 -31.49 -3.04
CA THR A 7 10.51 -30.62 -2.43
C THR A 7 9.72 -29.97 -3.56
N LYS A 8 8.40 -30.21 -3.56
CA LYS A 8 7.46 -29.51 -4.44
C LYS A 8 7.65 -28.02 -4.22
N SER A 9 8.01 -27.30 -5.28
CA SER A 9 7.89 -25.86 -5.33
C SER A 9 6.45 -25.49 -5.03
N ASN A 10 6.24 -24.97 -3.83
CA ASN A 10 5.09 -24.19 -3.45
C ASN A 10 5.15 -22.87 -4.22
N GLU A 11 4.90 -22.95 -5.54
CA GLU A 11 4.39 -21.83 -6.32
C GLU A 11 2.99 -21.54 -5.78
N SER A 12 2.91 -20.52 -4.93
CA SER A 12 1.67 -19.81 -4.68
C SER A 12 1.15 -19.38 -6.05
N ILE A 13 0.08 -20.03 -6.52
CA ILE A 13 -0.63 -19.62 -7.72
C ILE A 13 -1.23 -18.25 -7.39
N GLU A 14 -0.50 -17.17 -7.69
CA GLU A 14 -1.09 -15.84 -7.72
C GLU A 14 -2.18 -15.88 -8.80
N SER A 15 -3.44 -15.85 -8.36
CA SER A 15 -4.58 -15.82 -9.26
C SER A 15 -4.42 -14.61 -10.20
N PRO A 16 -4.46 -14.80 -11.54
CA PRO A 16 -4.27 -13.70 -12.50
C PRO A 16 -5.36 -12.62 -12.41
N PHE A 17 -6.46 -12.88 -11.70
CA PHE A 17 -7.49 -11.88 -11.41
C PHE A 17 -7.05 -10.88 -10.32
N SER A 18 -6.10 -11.30 -9.48
CA SER A 18 -5.58 -10.53 -8.35
C SER A 18 -4.66 -9.39 -8.80
N SER A 19 -3.87 -9.59 -9.85
CA SER A 19 -2.86 -8.62 -10.30
C SER A 19 -3.45 -7.45 -11.09
N ALA A 20 -4.44 -7.69 -11.95
CA ALA A 20 -5.06 -6.64 -12.75
C ALA A 20 -5.83 -5.62 -11.89
N LEU A 21 -6.55 -6.10 -10.87
CA LEU A 21 -7.24 -5.23 -9.91
C LEU A 21 -6.25 -4.41 -9.07
N ASP A 22 -5.13 -5.03 -8.67
CA ASP A 22 -4.07 -4.32 -7.95
C ASP A 22 -3.49 -3.17 -8.79
N ASP A 23 -3.36 -3.34 -10.10
CA ASP A 23 -2.82 -2.32 -10.99
C ASP A 23 -3.75 -1.10 -11.10
N GLU A 24 -5.07 -1.30 -11.14
CA GLU A 24 -6.03 -0.18 -11.09
C GLU A 24 -5.90 0.64 -9.80
N TRP A 25 -5.75 -0.03 -8.65
CA TRP A 25 -5.55 0.63 -7.37
C TRP A 25 -4.22 1.37 -7.29
N LYS A 26 -3.13 0.79 -7.81
CA LYS A 26 -1.82 1.45 -7.89
C LYS A 26 -1.87 2.70 -8.76
N ILE A 27 -2.51 2.63 -9.93
CA ILE A 27 -2.65 3.79 -10.84
C ILE A 27 -3.43 4.91 -10.16
N LYS A 28 -4.56 4.59 -9.53
CA LYS A 28 -5.38 5.58 -8.82
C LYS A 28 -4.60 6.21 -7.67
N LEU A 29 -3.91 5.40 -6.87
CA LEU A 29 -3.14 5.88 -5.73
C LEU A 29 -1.92 6.72 -6.15
N TYR A 30 -1.28 6.39 -7.28
CA TYR A 30 -0.20 7.20 -7.85
C TYR A 30 -0.69 8.61 -8.19
N ASP A 31 -1.84 8.70 -8.87
CA ASP A 31 -2.43 9.98 -9.26
C ASP A 31 -2.80 10.80 -8.02
N ASP A 32 -3.45 10.16 -7.04
CA ASP A 32 -3.83 10.78 -5.78
C ASP A 32 -2.59 11.34 -5.03
N PHE A 33 -1.51 10.58 -4.98
CA PHE A 33 -0.26 10.99 -4.32
C PHE A 33 0.39 12.17 -5.04
N THR A 34 0.58 12.07 -6.35
CA THR A 34 1.29 13.10 -7.12
C THR A 34 0.50 14.41 -7.24
N LYS A 35 -0.83 14.37 -7.12
CA LYS A 35 -1.71 15.55 -7.15
C LYS A 35 -2.02 16.16 -5.79
N GLY A 36 -1.68 15.49 -4.68
CA GLY A 36 -1.98 16.02 -3.34
C GLY A 36 -3.37 15.62 -2.79
N GLU A 37 -4.05 14.66 -3.41
CA GLU A 37 -5.46 14.34 -3.16
C GLU A 37 -5.67 13.37 -2.00
N ILE A 38 -5.43 13.84 -0.77
CA ILE A 38 -5.51 13.02 0.46
C ILE A 38 -6.87 12.33 0.64
N ASN A 39 -7.97 13.02 0.33
CA ASN A 39 -9.32 12.48 0.50
C ASN A 39 -9.63 11.35 -0.50
N SER A 40 -9.13 11.48 -1.74
CA SER A 40 -9.26 10.45 -2.76
C SER A 40 -8.42 9.22 -2.38
N ALA A 41 -7.19 9.43 -1.91
CA ALA A 41 -6.32 8.36 -1.43
C ALA A 41 -6.93 7.57 -0.25
N LEU A 42 -7.59 8.26 0.69
CA LEU A 42 -8.35 7.62 1.78
C LEU A 42 -9.54 6.80 1.27
N ARG A 43 -10.26 7.32 0.27
CA ARG A 43 -11.38 6.62 -0.35
C ARG A 43 -10.89 5.34 -1.05
N THR A 44 -9.78 5.43 -1.78
CA THR A 44 -9.10 4.28 -2.39
C THR A 44 -8.78 3.20 -1.36
N TYR A 45 -8.19 3.58 -0.21
CA TYR A 45 -7.96 2.64 0.88
C TYR A 45 -9.26 2.03 1.43
N HIS A 46 -10.29 2.84 1.66
CA HIS A 46 -11.56 2.38 2.21
C HIS A 46 -12.29 1.39 1.29
N GLU A 47 -12.23 1.62 -0.03
CA GLU A 47 -12.78 0.72 -1.05
C GLU A 47 -12.00 -0.60 -1.09
N TYR A 48 -10.67 -0.54 -1.08
CA TYR A 48 -9.81 -1.72 -1.01
C TYR A 48 -10.09 -2.55 0.26
N SER A 49 -10.19 -1.89 1.42
CA SER A 49 -10.38 -2.55 2.71
C SER A 49 -11.75 -3.22 2.90
N GLN A 50 -12.69 -3.05 1.94
CA GLN A 50 -13.95 -3.80 1.96
C GLN A 50 -13.75 -5.29 1.66
N ASN A 51 -12.71 -5.64 0.89
CA ASN A 51 -12.50 -6.99 0.37
C ASN A 51 -11.15 -7.60 0.77
N PHE A 52 -10.19 -6.77 1.18
CA PHE A 52 -8.81 -7.15 1.45
C PHE A 52 -8.33 -6.56 2.77
N ASP A 53 -7.26 -7.12 3.33
CA ASP A 53 -6.76 -6.65 4.61
C ASP A 53 -5.82 -5.44 4.50
N LYS A 54 -5.57 -4.80 5.64
CA LYS A 54 -4.71 -3.62 5.75
C LYS A 54 -3.25 -3.92 5.35
N LEU A 55 -2.73 -5.09 5.68
CA LEU A 55 -1.34 -5.46 5.38
C LEU A 55 -1.16 -5.67 3.87
N GLU A 56 -2.12 -6.34 3.23
CA GLU A 56 -2.17 -6.52 1.79
C GLU A 56 -2.20 -5.18 1.06
N PHE A 57 -2.97 -4.19 1.54
CA PHE A 57 -2.95 -2.85 0.97
C PHE A 57 -1.53 -2.26 0.97
N PHE A 58 -0.82 -2.37 2.10
CA PHE A 58 0.52 -1.80 2.22
C PHE A 58 1.53 -2.50 1.30
N GLU A 59 1.54 -3.83 1.25
CA GLU A 59 2.54 -4.58 0.48
C GLU A 59 2.22 -4.62 -1.02
N ARG A 60 0.95 -4.73 -1.40
CA ARG A 60 0.55 -4.95 -2.80
C ARG A 60 0.23 -3.67 -3.55
N ILE A 61 -0.24 -2.64 -2.85
CA ILE A 61 -0.67 -1.38 -3.49
C ILE A 61 0.24 -0.22 -3.10
N PHE A 62 0.30 0.09 -1.82
CA PHE A 62 0.94 1.33 -1.32
C PHE A 62 2.44 1.38 -1.59
N LYS A 63 3.18 0.35 -1.18
CA LYS A 63 4.63 0.27 -1.35
C LYS A 63 5.04 0.19 -2.83
N PRO A 64 4.40 -0.64 -3.69
CA PRO A 64 4.65 -0.61 -5.13
C PRO A 64 4.38 0.76 -5.76
N THR A 65 3.33 1.46 -5.34
CA THR A 65 3.02 2.82 -5.81
C THR A 65 4.12 3.81 -5.46
N LEU A 66 4.62 3.79 -4.21
CA LEU A 66 5.73 4.64 -3.79
C LEU A 66 7.03 4.31 -4.53
N ASN A 67 7.35 3.03 -4.71
CA ASN A 67 8.50 2.60 -5.49
C ASN A 67 8.43 3.11 -6.94
N GLN A 68 7.23 3.12 -7.53
CA GLN A 68 7.02 3.62 -8.88
C GLN A 68 7.21 5.16 -8.95
N ILE A 69 6.75 5.90 -7.94
CA ILE A 69 6.97 7.35 -7.82
C ILE A 69 8.46 7.68 -7.68
N GLU A 70 9.17 6.94 -6.82
CA GLU A 70 10.62 7.08 -6.67
C GLU A 70 11.35 6.79 -7.98
N LYS A 71 10.99 5.69 -8.66
CA LYS A 71 11.54 5.35 -9.97
C LYS A 71 11.28 6.45 -10.99
N ASP A 72 10.07 7.00 -11.06
CA ASP A 72 9.74 8.04 -12.03
C ASP A 72 10.44 9.36 -11.73
N PHE A 73 10.67 9.68 -10.45
CA PHE A 73 11.51 10.81 -10.04
C PHE A 73 12.97 10.62 -10.47
N LEU A 74 13.57 9.46 -10.20
CA LEU A 74 14.96 9.14 -10.58
C LEU A 74 15.18 9.11 -12.10
N ASN A 75 14.11 8.94 -12.89
CA ASN A 75 14.15 8.96 -14.35
C ASN A 75 13.66 10.30 -14.93
N ASP A 76 13.63 11.38 -14.14
CA ASP A 76 13.22 12.73 -14.54
C ASP A 76 11.81 12.84 -15.14
N LYS A 77 10.92 11.87 -14.89
CA LYS A 77 9.53 11.91 -15.39
C LYS A 77 8.61 12.77 -14.53
N ILE A 78 8.93 12.92 -13.26
CA ILE A 78 8.23 13.82 -12.33
C ILE A 78 9.24 14.73 -11.63
N SER A 79 8.80 15.93 -11.26
CA SER A 79 9.64 16.89 -10.55
C SER A 79 9.85 16.52 -9.08
N MET A 80 10.90 17.05 -8.47
CA MET A 80 11.12 16.97 -7.01
C MET A 80 9.89 17.49 -6.22
N ALA A 81 9.23 18.55 -6.70
CA ALA A 81 8.02 19.06 -6.06
C ALA A 81 6.89 18.02 -6.05
N SER A 82 6.69 17.31 -7.16
CA SER A 82 5.66 16.24 -7.26
C SER A 82 5.99 15.05 -6.36
N GLN A 83 7.27 14.66 -6.29
CA GLN A 83 7.73 13.59 -5.40
C GLN A 83 7.53 13.96 -3.92
N HIS A 84 7.84 15.20 -3.53
CA HIS A 84 7.60 15.67 -2.16
C HIS A 84 6.11 15.72 -1.81
N VAL A 85 5.25 16.17 -2.73
CA VAL A 85 3.78 16.13 -2.55
C VAL A 85 3.33 14.69 -2.32
N ALA A 86 3.79 13.75 -3.16
CA ALA A 86 3.47 12.34 -3.01
C ALA A 86 3.88 11.75 -1.65
N VAL A 87 5.10 12.00 -1.19
CA VAL A 87 5.58 11.52 0.12
C VAL A 87 4.76 12.12 1.27
N ASN A 88 4.36 13.39 1.16
CA ASN A 88 3.49 14.04 2.15
C ASN A 88 2.10 13.40 2.21
N VAL A 89 1.46 13.19 1.05
CA VAL A 89 0.15 12.51 0.99
C VAL A 89 0.25 11.10 1.56
N ALA A 90 1.27 10.34 1.16
CA ALA A 90 1.50 8.98 1.64
C ALA A 90 1.71 8.94 3.17
N THR A 91 2.47 9.88 3.72
CA THR A 91 2.70 10.01 5.17
C THR A 91 1.41 10.28 5.92
N ILE A 92 0.60 11.23 5.43
CA ILE A 92 -0.69 11.59 6.04
C ILE A 92 -1.67 10.41 5.94
N LEU A 93 -1.70 9.71 4.79
CA LEU A 93 -2.54 8.54 4.59
C LEU A 93 -2.19 7.43 5.60
N THR A 94 -0.90 7.07 5.70
CA THR A 94 -0.42 6.06 6.66
C THR A 94 -0.84 6.42 8.08
N ARG A 95 -0.65 7.68 8.48
CA ARG A 95 -1.06 8.17 9.80
C ARG A 95 -2.56 7.95 10.02
N LYS A 96 -3.41 8.37 9.09
CA LYS A 96 -4.87 8.21 9.19
C LYS A 96 -5.33 6.75 9.22
N ILE A 97 -4.64 5.86 8.51
CA ILE A 97 -4.92 4.42 8.51
C ILE A 97 -4.53 3.78 9.85
N VAL A 98 -3.39 4.16 10.41
CA VAL A 98 -2.86 3.58 11.66
C VAL A 98 -3.56 4.15 12.90
N GLU A 99 -3.77 5.47 12.96
CA GLU A 99 -4.37 6.16 14.12
C GLU A 99 -5.86 5.85 14.34
N LYS A 100 -6.58 5.39 13.30
CA LYS A 100 -7.98 4.94 13.45
C LYS A 100 -8.16 3.68 14.30
N GLN A 101 -7.10 3.12 14.90
CA GLN A 101 -7.19 2.06 15.90
C GLN A 101 -7.49 2.70 17.27
N PRO A 102 -8.68 2.50 17.88
CA PRO A 102 -8.87 2.88 19.27
C PRO A 102 -7.92 2.03 20.13
N THR A 103 -6.89 2.65 20.69
CA THR A 103 -6.16 2.07 21.82
C THR A 103 -7.11 2.02 23.01
N ASN A 104 -7.89 0.93 23.12
CA ASN A 104 -8.56 0.56 24.37
C ASN A 104 -7.50 0.13 25.40
N VAL A 105 -6.62 1.06 25.79
CA VAL A 105 -5.85 0.92 27.02
C VAL A 105 -6.73 1.50 28.12
N LYS A 106 -7.57 0.64 28.70
CA LYS A 106 -8.17 0.95 30.00
C LYS A 106 -7.01 0.97 30.99
N TYR A 107 -6.56 2.16 31.37
CA TYR A 107 -5.86 2.28 32.64
C TYR A 107 -6.87 1.92 33.72
N SER A 108 -6.72 0.74 34.31
CA SER A 108 -7.33 0.46 35.59
C SER A 108 -6.64 1.35 36.61
N ASP A 109 -7.26 2.48 36.92
CA ASP A 109 -6.93 3.27 38.09
C ASP A 109 -7.18 2.37 39.31
N ASN A 110 -6.13 1.70 39.78
CA ASN A 110 -6.13 1.03 41.06
C ASN A 110 -5.98 2.12 42.12
N PHE A 111 -7.08 2.35 42.84
CA PHE A 111 -7.14 3.07 44.10
C PHE A 111 -6.23 2.43 45.17
#